data_AF-A0A0G0TNS4-F1
#
_entry.id   AF-A0A0G0TNS4-F1
#
_cell.length_a   1.000
_cell.length_b   1.000
_cell.length_c   1.000
_cell.angle_alpha   90.00
_cell.angle_beta   90.00
_cell.angle_gamma   90.00
#
_symmetry.space_group_name_H-M   'P 1'
#
loop_
_entity.id
_entity.type
_entity.pdbx_description
1 polymer ?
#
loop_
_entity_poly.entity_id
_entity_poly.type
_entity_poly.pdbx_seq_one_letter_code
_entity_poly.pdbx_strand_id
1 'polypeptide(L)'
;MGNSGAKILITTTDLQERVDKVRRNLPRLKEILTVDGDKFKTLLAKSSDDLKITETNAEDPAFMLYTSGTTGKPKGIVHVHKAILHEQKTAQLALDIKDTDIYWCTADPGWVTGIAYEILGTWSIRKITVKIF
;
A
#
# COMPACT_ATOMS: atom_id res chain seq x y z
N MET A 1 -10.54 8.54 4.61
CA MET A 1 -10.72 8.98 3.20
C MET A 1 -10.97 10.48 3.04
N GLY A 2 -11.91 11.11 3.76
CA GLY A 2 -12.19 12.54 3.57
C GLY A 2 -10.99 13.49 3.77
N ASN A 3 -10.00 13.08 4.57
CA ASN A 3 -8.77 13.82 4.85
C ASN A 3 -7.53 13.32 4.05
N SER A 4 -7.65 12.31 3.19
CA SER A 4 -6.50 11.84 2.38
C SER A 4 -6.33 12.64 1.09
N GLY A 5 -7.39 13.31 0.63
CA GLY A 5 -7.40 13.95 -0.69
C GLY A 5 -7.43 12.98 -1.87
N ALA A 6 -7.72 11.69 -1.63
CA ALA A 6 -7.76 10.66 -2.67
C ALA A 6 -8.72 11.01 -3.81
N LYS A 7 -8.23 10.85 -5.04
CA LYS A 7 -8.98 11.05 -6.29
C LYS A 7 -9.50 9.74 -6.88
N ILE A 8 -8.82 8.64 -6.60
CA ILE A 8 -9.18 7.29 -7.05
C ILE A 8 -9.17 6.39 -5.81
N LEU A 9 -10.16 5.52 -5.69
CA LEU A 9 -10.21 4.44 -4.70
C LEU A 9 -10.15 3.11 -5.43
N ILE A 10 -9.17 2.28 -5.07
CA ILE A 10 -9.11 0.87 -5.47
C ILE A 10 -9.57 0.05 -4.27
N THR A 11 -10.55 -0.82 -4.47
CA THR A 11 -11.18 -1.63 -3.43
C THR A 11 -11.66 -2.95 -4.02
N THR A 12 -12.38 -3.75 -3.25
CA THR A 12 -13.11 -4.95 -3.67
C THR A 12 -14.63 -4.67 -3.71
N THR A 13 -15.38 -5.46 -4.49
CA THR A 13 -16.84 -5.26 -4.64
C THR A 13 -17.61 -5.40 -3.33
N ASP A 14 -17.17 -6.28 -2.42
CA ASP A 14 -17.77 -6.48 -1.08
C ASP A 14 -17.68 -5.22 -0.19
N LEU A 15 -16.71 -4.33 -0.43
CA LEU A 15 -16.57 -3.06 0.29
C LEU A 15 -17.28 -1.90 -0.40
N GLN A 16 -17.79 -2.07 -1.63
CA GLN A 16 -18.36 -0.98 -2.42
C GLN A 16 -19.57 -0.32 -1.73
N GLU A 17 -20.46 -1.11 -1.12
CA GLU A 17 -21.63 -0.58 -0.41
C GLU A 17 -21.22 0.38 0.73
N ARG A 18 -20.11 0.11 1.42
CA ARG A 18 -19.59 0.99 2.48
C ARG A 18 -19.10 2.31 1.91
N VAL A 19 -18.48 2.29 0.73
CA VAL A 19 -18.01 3.49 0.03
C VAL A 19 -19.19 4.32 -0.46
N ASP A 20 -20.21 3.69 -1.03
CA ASP A 20 -21.40 4.36 -1.58
C ASP A 20 -22.15 5.14 -0.49
N LYS A 21 -22.26 4.57 0.71
CA LYS A 21 -22.86 5.24 1.90
C LYS A 21 -22.17 6.56 2.25
N VAL A 22 -20.87 6.70 1.99
CA VAL A 22 -20.08 7.90 2.33
C VAL A 22 -19.68 8.71 1.10
N ARG A 23 -20.06 8.30 -0.11
CA ARG A 23 -19.59 8.88 -1.38
C ARG A 23 -19.84 10.38 -1.48
N ARG A 24 -20.99 10.85 -0.98
CA ARG A 24 -21.36 12.28 -0.94
C ARG A 24 -20.41 13.12 -0.08
N ASN A 25 -19.76 12.51 0.91
CA ASN A 25 -18.79 13.15 1.80
C ASN A 25 -17.35 13.12 1.24
N LEU A 26 -17.14 12.59 0.03
CA LEU A 26 -15.83 12.43 -0.61
C LEU A 26 -15.76 13.28 -1.90
N PRO A 27 -15.79 14.62 -1.81
CA PRO A 27 -15.90 15.49 -2.99
C PRO A 27 -14.68 15.42 -3.92
N ARG A 28 -13.52 15.00 -3.40
CA ARG A 28 -12.29 14.83 -4.20
C ARG A 28 -12.22 13.48 -4.91
N LEU A 29 -12.97 12.48 -4.46
CA LEU A 29 -13.00 11.16 -5.06
C LEU A 29 -13.72 11.27 -6.41
N LYS A 30 -13.02 10.92 -7.48
CA LYS A 30 -13.52 10.96 -8.86
C LYS A 30 -13.89 9.58 -9.37
N GLU A 31 -13.17 8.56 -8.93
CA GLU A 31 -13.30 7.21 -9.47
C GLU A 31 -13.16 6.14 -8.39
N ILE A 32 -13.96 5.08 -8.50
CA ILE A 32 -13.87 3.87 -7.69
C ILE A 32 -13.65 2.72 -8.66
N LEU A 33 -12.60 1.93 -8.41
CA LEU A 33 -12.28 0.72 -9.15
C LEU A 33 -12.35 -0.46 -8.20
N THR A 34 -13.12 -1.49 -8.55
CA THR A 34 -13.10 -2.77 -7.84
C THR A 34 -12.14 -3.71 -8.53
N VAL A 35 -11.19 -4.30 -7.79
CA VAL A 35 -10.14 -5.17 -8.36
C VAL A 35 -10.72 -6.44 -9.02
N ASP A 36 -11.85 -6.90 -8.49
CA ASP A 36 -12.63 -8.02 -8.98
C ASP A 36 -13.64 -7.65 -10.07
N GLY A 37 -13.81 -6.35 -10.38
CA GLY A 37 -14.70 -5.84 -11.41
C GLY A 37 -14.09 -5.76 -12.82
N ASP A 38 -14.95 -5.80 -13.83
CA ASP A 38 -14.54 -5.84 -15.24
C ASP A 38 -13.74 -4.62 -15.69
N LYS A 39 -14.05 -3.45 -15.15
CA LYS A 39 -13.37 -2.19 -15.51
C LYS A 39 -11.89 -2.25 -15.12
N PHE A 40 -11.58 -2.68 -13.89
CA PHE A 40 -10.20 -2.79 -13.42
C PHE A 40 -9.42 -3.82 -14.25
N LYS A 41 -9.99 -5.01 -14.45
CA LYS A 41 -9.37 -6.09 -15.25
C LYS A 41 -9.09 -5.65 -16.68
N THR A 42 -10.05 -4.94 -17.30
CA THR A 42 -9.89 -4.41 -18.67
C THR A 42 -8.79 -3.35 -18.76
N LEU A 43 -8.71 -2.45 -17.77
CA LEU A 43 -7.65 -1.44 -17.71
C LEU A 43 -6.28 -2.10 -17.53
N LEU A 44 -6.19 -3.08 -16.63
CA LEU A 44 -4.95 -3.82 -16.37
C LEU A 44 -4.49 -4.57 -17.62
N ALA A 45 -5.38 -5.30 -18.30
CA ALA A 45 -5.05 -6.05 -19.52
C ALA A 45 -4.65 -5.17 -20.72
N LYS A 46 -5.06 -3.89 -20.72
CA LYS A 46 -4.67 -2.91 -21.75
C LYS A 46 -3.45 -2.08 -21.36
N SER A 47 -2.94 -2.25 -20.14
CA SER A 47 -1.79 -1.50 -19.66
C SER A 47 -0.50 -2.06 -20.26
N SER A 48 0.47 -1.18 -20.50
CA SER A 48 1.78 -1.59 -20.99
C SER A 48 2.63 -2.10 -19.84
N ASP A 49 3.41 -3.17 -20.09
CA ASP A 49 4.49 -3.59 -19.19
C ASP A 49 5.70 -2.63 -19.26
N ASP A 50 5.79 -1.83 -20.34
CA ASP A 50 6.78 -0.76 -20.47
C ASP A 50 6.31 0.48 -19.69
N LEU A 51 6.67 0.52 -18.40
CA LEU A 51 6.40 1.62 -17.50
C LEU A 51 7.67 2.47 -17.30
N LYS A 52 7.62 3.72 -17.76
CA LYS A 52 8.62 4.72 -17.38
C LYS A 52 8.35 5.17 -15.94
N ILE A 53 9.23 4.78 -15.02
CA ILE A 53 9.18 5.21 -13.62
C ILE A 53 9.42 6.73 -13.55
N THR A 54 8.57 7.43 -12.81
CA THR A 54 8.73 8.86 -12.53
C THR A 54 9.94 9.10 -11.65
N GLU A 55 10.75 10.11 -11.98
CA GLU A 55 11.83 10.55 -11.11
C GLU A 55 11.27 11.14 -9.81
N THR A 56 11.66 10.57 -8.68
CA THR A 56 11.30 11.05 -7.34
C THR A 56 12.55 11.25 -6.49
N ASN A 57 12.49 12.18 -5.54
CA ASN A 57 13.51 12.37 -4.54
C ASN A 57 13.28 11.43 -3.36
N ALA A 58 14.36 11.13 -2.61
CA ALA A 58 14.29 10.28 -1.43
C ALA A 58 13.30 10.80 -0.36
N GLU A 59 13.13 12.11 -0.26
CA GLU A 59 12.25 12.77 0.70
C GLU A 59 10.85 13.08 0.14
N ASP A 60 10.55 12.71 -1.11
CA ASP A 60 9.21 12.87 -1.67
C ASP A 60 8.23 11.88 -1.01
N PRO A 61 6.96 12.28 -0.76
CA PRO A 61 5.95 11.39 -0.21
C PRO A 61 5.71 10.15 -1.09
N ALA A 62 5.81 8.96 -0.50
CA ALA A 62 5.60 7.68 -1.19
C ALA A 62 4.27 7.03 -0.82
N PHE A 63 3.95 6.94 0.47
CA PHE A 63 2.69 6.36 0.95
C PHE A 63 2.21 6.99 2.26
N MET A 64 0.93 6.76 2.59
CA MET A 64 0.33 7.25 3.82
C MET A 64 -0.46 6.13 4.50
N LEU A 65 -0.18 5.89 5.78
CA LEU A 65 -0.92 4.94 6.61
C LEU A 65 -1.78 5.69 7.63
N TYR A 66 -3.00 5.23 7.84
CA TYR A 66 -3.83 5.74 8.93
C TYR A 66 -3.63 4.90 10.18
N THR A 67 -3.35 5.54 11.31
CA THR A 67 -3.33 4.90 12.62
C THR A 67 -4.55 5.30 13.43
N SER A 68 -5.06 4.41 14.29
CA SER A 68 -6.25 4.64 15.09
C SER A 68 -6.09 5.85 16.02
N GLY A 69 -4.91 6.03 16.60
CA GLY A 69 -4.59 7.12 17.53
C GLY A 69 -5.37 7.00 18.85
N THR A 70 -4.71 7.27 19.97
CA THR A 70 -5.35 7.18 21.31
C THR A 70 -6.33 8.33 21.60
N THR A 71 -6.32 9.39 20.79
CA THR A 71 -7.01 10.66 21.06
C THR A 71 -8.21 10.94 20.12
N GLY A 72 -8.76 9.94 19.42
CA GLY A 72 -9.97 10.09 18.60
C GLY A 72 -9.83 9.72 17.12
N LYS A 73 -9.86 10.71 16.21
CA LYS A 73 -9.90 10.46 14.75
C LYS A 73 -8.58 9.88 14.22
N PRO A 74 -8.61 8.94 13.25
CA PRO A 74 -7.40 8.40 12.65
C PRO A 74 -6.51 9.47 12.04
N LYS A 75 -5.20 9.36 12.28
CA LYS A 75 -4.17 10.29 11.78
C LYS A 75 -3.43 9.64 10.61
N GLY A 76 -3.27 10.38 9.52
CA GLY A 76 -2.50 9.94 8.35
C GLY A 76 -1.01 10.22 8.57
N ILE A 77 -0.19 9.19 8.58
CA ILE A 77 1.26 9.27 8.69
C ILE A 77 1.84 9.09 7.30
N VAL A 78 2.53 10.12 6.82
CA VAL A 78 3.17 10.13 5.50
C VAL A 78 4.59 9.55 5.64
N HIS A 79 4.91 8.60 4.78
CA HIS A 79 6.24 8.04 4.62
C HIS A 79 6.83 8.50 3.28
N VAL A 80 8.12 8.78 3.29
CA VAL A 80 8.88 9.18 2.11
C VAL A 80 9.51 7.98 1.43
N HIS A 81 9.97 8.12 0.18
CA HIS A 81 10.61 7.02 -0.56
C HIS A 81 11.80 6.39 0.20
N LYS A 82 12.57 7.19 0.95
CA LYS A 82 13.71 6.72 1.75
C LYS A 82 13.33 5.75 2.88
N ALA A 83 12.06 5.67 3.28
CA ALA A 83 11.60 4.77 4.35
C ALA A 83 12.00 3.30 4.11
N ILE A 84 12.08 2.89 2.84
CA ILE A 84 12.50 1.54 2.44
C ILE A 84 13.88 1.15 2.98
N LEU A 85 14.80 2.10 3.14
CA LEU A 85 16.13 1.83 3.68
C LEU A 85 16.09 1.43 5.15
N HIS A 86 15.17 2.03 5.92
CA HIS A 86 14.97 1.69 7.32
C HIS A 86 14.32 0.31 7.44
N GLU A 87 13.27 0.05 6.65
CA GLU A 87 12.55 -1.23 6.65
C GLU A 87 13.45 -2.39 6.20
N GLN A 88 14.28 -2.19 5.18
CA GLN A 88 15.31 -3.15 4.79
C GLN A 88 16.27 -3.44 5.95
N LYS A 89 16.75 -2.39 6.63
CA LYS A 89 17.75 -2.54 7.68
C LYS A 89 17.18 -3.24 8.91
N THR A 90 15.94 -2.96 9.29
CA THR A 90 15.28 -3.66 10.40
C THR A 90 14.89 -5.08 10.02
N ALA A 91 14.48 -5.34 8.77
CA ALA A 91 14.27 -6.71 8.29
C ALA A 91 15.55 -7.56 8.44
N GLN A 92 16.71 -7.01 8.08
CA GLN A 92 17.99 -7.70 8.24
C GLN A 92 18.46 -7.81 9.70
N LEU A 93 18.36 -6.74 10.48
CA LEU A 93 18.98 -6.70 11.81
C LEU A 93 18.08 -7.19 12.94
N ALA A 94 16.76 -6.95 12.84
CA ALA A 94 15.82 -7.30 13.89
C ALA A 94 15.13 -8.65 13.61
N LEU A 95 14.85 -8.96 12.34
CA LEU A 95 14.21 -10.21 11.95
C LEU A 95 15.20 -11.27 11.41
N ASP A 96 16.48 -10.92 11.25
CA ASP A 96 17.54 -11.77 10.66
C ASP A 96 17.16 -12.36 9.30
N ILE A 97 16.40 -11.62 8.49
CA ILE A 97 15.95 -12.09 7.17
C ILE A 97 17.11 -12.11 6.18
N LYS A 98 17.26 -13.26 5.51
CA LYS A 98 18.29 -13.54 4.49
C LYS A 98 17.65 -13.73 3.11
N ASP A 99 18.44 -13.62 2.06
CA ASP A 99 18.00 -13.77 0.67
C ASP A 99 17.56 -15.20 0.30
N THR A 100 17.87 -16.17 1.17
CA THR A 100 17.43 -17.56 1.07
C THR A 100 16.12 -17.86 1.79
N ASP A 101 15.59 -16.91 2.57
CA ASP A 101 14.45 -17.16 3.43
C ASP A 101 13.13 -17.03 2.68
N ILE A 102 12.14 -17.81 3.14
CA ILE A 102 10.73 -17.59 2.82
C ILE A 102 10.11 -16.91 4.03
N TYR A 103 9.79 -15.63 3.90
CA TYR A 103 9.16 -14.86 4.97
C TYR A 103 7.64 -14.98 4.90
N TRP A 104 7.01 -15.28 6.03
CA TRP A 104 5.55 -15.30 6.17
C TRP A 104 5.11 -14.18 7.11
N CYS A 105 4.40 -13.20 6.55
CA CYS A 105 3.68 -12.19 7.31
C CYS A 105 2.20 -12.53 7.35
N THR A 106 1.57 -12.48 8.52
CA THR A 106 0.12 -12.64 8.69
C THR A 106 -0.59 -11.31 8.91
N ALA A 107 0.15 -10.19 8.89
CA ALA A 107 -0.41 -8.87 9.01
C ALA A 107 -1.01 -8.43 7.67
N ASP A 108 -2.14 -7.71 7.73
CA ASP A 108 -2.72 -7.10 6.54
C ASP A 108 -1.77 -6.06 5.92
N PRO A 109 -1.61 -5.99 4.58
CA PRO A 109 -0.75 -4.99 3.92
C PRO A 109 -1.11 -3.53 4.23
N GLY A 110 -2.34 -3.24 4.64
CA GLY A 110 -2.78 -1.93 5.09
C GLY A 110 -2.30 -1.55 6.50
N TRP A 111 -1.65 -2.47 7.21
CA TRP A 111 -1.03 -2.25 8.52
C TRP A 111 0.47 -2.00 8.34
N VAL A 112 1.07 -1.24 9.26
CA VAL A 112 2.51 -0.92 9.19
C VAL A 112 3.38 -2.16 9.12
N THR A 113 3.03 -3.24 9.83
CA THR A 113 3.78 -4.51 9.79
C THR A 113 3.73 -5.17 8.42
N GLY A 114 2.56 -5.20 7.77
CA GLY A 114 2.39 -5.78 6.44
C GLY A 114 3.21 -5.01 5.41
N ILE A 115 2.99 -3.71 5.25
CA ILE A 115 3.75 -2.92 4.27
C ILE A 115 5.26 -2.96 4.53
N ALA A 116 5.70 -2.87 5.80
CA ALA A 116 7.12 -2.79 6.13
C ALA A 116 7.85 -4.13 5.94
N TYR A 117 7.24 -5.27 6.28
CA TYR A 117 7.94 -6.56 6.31
C TYR A 117 7.43 -7.57 5.30
N GLU A 118 6.16 -7.53 4.90
CA GLU A 118 5.66 -8.36 3.79
C GLU A 118 6.11 -7.82 2.42
N ILE A 119 6.24 -6.50 2.28
CA ILE A 119 6.54 -5.87 0.99
C ILE A 119 7.91 -5.18 1.01
N LEU A 120 8.03 -4.04 1.68
CA LEU A 120 9.17 -3.13 1.45
C LEU A 120 10.50 -3.69 1.97
N GLY A 121 10.53 -4.21 3.20
CA GLY A 121 11.73 -4.77 3.82
C GLY A 121 12.19 -6.08 3.19
N THR A 122 11.26 -6.99 2.87
CA THR A 122 11.62 -8.28 2.25
C THR A 122 11.93 -8.16 0.77
N TRP A 123 11.16 -7.39 -0.01
CA TRP A 123 11.43 -7.27 -1.46
C TRP A 123 12.68 -6.43 -1.77
N SER A 124 13.10 -5.55 -0.84
CA SER A 124 14.38 -4.84 -0.96
C SER A 124 15.59 -5.74 -0.72
N ILE A 125 15.41 -6.88 -0.04
CA ILE A 125 16.41 -7.94 0.06
C ILE A 125 16.23 -8.86 -1.15
N ARG A 126 17.19 -8.82 -2.08
CA ARG A 126 17.10 -9.57 -3.35
C ARG A 126 16.74 -11.05 -3.11
N LYS A 127 15.87 -11.61 -3.96
CA LYS A 127 15.51 -13.04 -4.05
C LYS A 127 14.61 -13.64 -2.94
N ILE A 128 13.87 -12.84 -2.18
CA ILE A 128 12.86 -13.40 -1.27
C ILE A 128 11.55 -13.68 -2.02
N THR A 129 11.02 -14.90 -1.85
CA THR A 129 9.64 -15.22 -2.25
C THR A 129 8.73 -14.94 -1.07
N VAL A 130 7.80 -14.00 -1.23
CA VAL A 130 6.74 -13.73 -0.27
C VAL A 130 5.50 -14.51 -0.68
N LYS A 131 4.95 -15.32 0.23
CA LYS A 131 3.68 -16.02 0.00
C LYS A 131 2.53 -15.20 0.57
N ILE A 132 1.72 -14.69 -0.33
CA ILE A 132 0.42 -14.07 -0.04
C ILE A 132 -0.63 -15.18 -0.22
N PHE A 133 -1.44 -15.46 0.80
CA PHE A 133 -2.54 -16.44 0.75
C PHE A 133 -3.88 -15.73 0.75
#